data_AF-A0A0Q9W5Q1-F1
#
_entry.id   AF-A0A0Q9W5Q1-F1
#
_cell.length_a   1.000
_cell.length_b   1.000
_cell.length_c   1.000
_cell.angle_alpha   90.00
_cell.angle_beta   90.00
_cell.angle_gamma   90.00
#
_symmetry.space_group_name_H-M   'P 1'
#
loop_
_entity.id
_entity.type
_entity.pdbx_description
1 polymer ?
#
loop_
_entity_poly.entity_id
_entity_poly.type
_entity_poly.pdbx_seq_one_letter_code
_entity_poly.pdbx_strand_id
1 'polypeptide(L)'
;MFREVVSARLVGGDLNKLQDLVTPDAIAELKPVVQKLSMTQRKQLEINESDIYLSFPYQIGIMFDDANDKLQKRWVEITMVFHVMRGLTEMRERGEEIPWNMGTLPEYQDRVFICNYRFKKEFTAGQQSDWTINVANHFRAIDLINESK
;
A
#
# COMPACT_ATOMS: atom_id res chain seq x y z
N MET A 1 -5.30 10.16 -0.49
CA MET A 1 -6.70 9.71 -0.27
C MET A 1 -6.92 8.19 -0.26
N PHE A 2 -6.81 7.42 -1.37
CA PHE A 2 -7.09 5.96 -1.36
C PHE A 2 -6.24 5.18 -0.33
N ARG A 3 -4.95 5.52 -0.23
CA ARG A 3 -3.96 4.80 0.59
C ARG A 3 -4.15 5.07 2.08
N GLU A 4 -4.33 6.32 2.48
CA GLU A 4 -4.63 6.69 3.87
C GLU A 4 -5.92 6.06 4.37
N VAL A 5 -6.99 6.12 3.56
CA VAL A 5 -8.26 5.50 3.92
C VAL A 5 -8.06 4.01 4.15
N VAL A 6 -7.35 3.32 3.26
CA VAL A 6 -7.10 1.87 3.41
C VAL A 6 -6.26 1.59 4.65
N SER A 7 -5.16 2.32 4.84
CA SER A 7 -4.28 2.20 6.00
C SER A 7 -5.03 2.42 7.32
N ALA A 8 -5.84 3.47 7.43
CA ALA A 8 -6.64 3.76 8.62
C ALA A 8 -7.67 2.64 8.92
N ARG A 9 -8.28 2.04 7.89
CA ARG A 9 -9.20 0.90 8.08
C ARG A 9 -8.47 -0.38 8.49
N LEU A 10 -7.25 -0.60 7.99
CA LEU A 10 -6.39 -1.72 8.44
C LEU A 10 -6.08 -1.61 9.94
N VAL A 11 -5.78 -0.39 10.42
CA VAL A 11 -5.54 -0.12 11.85
C VAL A 11 -6.77 -0.45 12.69
N GLY A 12 -7.95 -0.02 12.25
CA GLY A 12 -9.22 -0.26 12.96
C GLY A 12 -9.74 -1.70 12.89
N GLY A 13 -9.21 -2.53 11.98
CA GLY A 13 -9.68 -3.91 11.76
C GLY A 13 -11.07 -4.01 11.10
N ASP A 14 -11.64 -2.88 10.66
CA ASP A 14 -12.96 -2.80 10.02
C ASP A 14 -12.82 -2.90 8.49
N LEU A 15 -12.49 -4.11 8.03
CA LEU A 15 -12.25 -4.38 6.61
C LEU A 15 -13.54 -4.39 5.78
N ASN A 16 -14.70 -4.46 6.41
CA ASN A 16 -15.98 -4.40 5.71
C ASN A 16 -16.20 -3.03 5.05
N LYS A 17 -15.61 -1.96 5.61
CA LYS A 17 -15.64 -0.61 5.04
C LYS A 17 -14.64 -0.38 3.90
N LEU A 18 -13.94 -1.43 3.46
CA LEU A 18 -13.06 -1.40 2.29
C LEU A 18 -13.73 -1.93 1.03
N GLN A 19 -14.95 -2.46 1.15
CA GLN A 19 -15.81 -2.78 0.00
C GLN A 19 -15.94 -1.50 -0.83
N ASP A 20 -15.64 -1.59 -2.13
CA ASP A 20 -15.52 -0.49 -3.12
C ASP A 20 -14.12 0.15 -3.27
N LEU A 21 -13.22 0.03 -2.28
CA LEU A 21 -11.84 0.52 -2.38
C LEU A 21 -10.84 -0.61 -2.61
N VAL A 22 -11.14 -1.79 -2.08
CA VAL A 22 -10.30 -2.98 -2.10
C VAL A 22 -11.14 -4.13 -2.65
N THR A 23 -10.54 -4.97 -3.51
CA THR A 23 -11.27 -6.10 -4.08
C THR A 23 -11.66 -7.11 -2.99
N PRO A 24 -12.77 -7.86 -3.16
CA PRO A 24 -13.20 -8.86 -2.19
C PRO A 24 -12.12 -9.91 -1.88
N ASP A 25 -11.38 -10.35 -2.91
CA ASP A 25 -10.29 -11.32 -2.76
C ASP A 25 -9.17 -10.75 -1.88
N ALA A 26 -8.77 -9.50 -2.10
CA ALA A 26 -7.75 -8.85 -1.29
C ALA A 26 -8.21 -8.63 0.15
N ILE A 27 -9.50 -8.30 0.38
CA ILE A 27 -10.07 -8.25 1.73
C ILE A 27 -9.99 -9.62 2.41
N ALA A 28 -10.31 -10.70 1.68
CA ALA A 28 -10.26 -12.06 2.21
C ALA A 28 -8.84 -12.48 2.60
N GLU A 29 -7.82 -12.04 1.86
CA GLU A 29 -6.41 -12.25 2.19
C GLU A 29 -5.93 -11.39 3.38
N LEU A 30 -6.33 -10.12 3.43
CA LEU A 30 -5.93 -9.20 4.49
C LEU A 30 -6.55 -9.55 5.84
N LYS A 31 -7.78 -10.05 5.84
CA LYS A 31 -8.56 -10.34 7.07
C LYS A 31 -7.85 -11.25 8.07
N PRO A 32 -7.38 -12.46 7.72
CA PRO A 32 -6.68 -13.32 8.67
C PRO A 32 -5.35 -12.72 9.14
N VAL A 33 -4.66 -11.93 8.31
CA VAL A 33 -3.40 -11.27 8.67
C VAL A 33 -3.66 -10.19 9.72
N VAL A 34 -4.56 -9.25 9.43
CA VAL A 34 -4.90 -8.14 10.34
C VAL A 34 -5.46 -8.67 11.66
N GLN A 35 -6.27 -9.74 11.62
CA GLN A 35 -6.83 -10.36 12.83
C GLN A 35 -5.77 -10.93 13.78
N LYS A 36 -4.65 -11.43 13.25
CA LYS A 36 -3.53 -11.95 14.06
C LYS A 36 -2.65 -10.87 14.67
N LEU A 37 -2.69 -9.65 14.15
CA LEU A 37 -1.90 -8.53 14.67
C LEU A 37 -2.50 -8.02 15.99
N SER A 38 -1.63 -7.77 16.96
CA SER A 38 -1.96 -7.01 18.17
C SER A 38 -2.34 -5.56 17.82
N MET A 39 -3.02 -4.87 18.74
CA MET A 39 -3.35 -3.45 18.53
C MET A 39 -2.11 -2.58 18.27
N THR A 40 -1.00 -2.87 18.94
CA THR A 40 0.28 -2.16 18.71
C THR A 40 0.79 -2.40 17.29
N GLN A 41 0.75 -3.64 16.80
CA GLN A 41 1.15 -3.97 15.43
C GLN A 41 0.19 -3.39 14.39
N ARG A 42 -1.12 -3.31 14.67
CA ARG A 42 -2.08 -2.67 13.77
C ARG A 42 -1.86 -1.17 13.67
N LYS A 43 -1.56 -0.48 14.78
CA LYS A 43 -1.12 0.92 14.74
C LYS A 43 0.13 1.10 13.87
N GLN A 44 0.98 0.07 13.80
CA GLN A 44 2.12 0.08 12.88
C GLN A 44 1.74 -0.09 11.39
N LEU A 45 0.46 -0.20 11.03
CA LEU A 45 0.00 -0.14 9.64
C LEU A 45 -0.46 1.27 9.23
N GLU A 46 -0.57 2.20 10.18
CA GLU A 46 -0.99 3.57 9.92
C GLU A 46 0.07 4.32 9.12
N ILE A 47 -0.38 4.99 8.06
CA ILE A 47 0.41 5.81 7.15
C ILE A 47 -0.20 7.20 7.15
N ASN A 48 0.65 8.20 7.33
CA ASN A 48 0.33 9.60 7.06
C ASN A 48 0.94 9.97 5.69
N GLU A 49 0.17 10.56 4.77
CA GLU A 49 0.70 10.93 3.45
C GLU A 49 1.86 11.93 3.54
N SER A 50 1.89 12.80 4.55
CA SER A 50 2.98 13.76 4.73
C SER A 50 4.29 13.10 5.19
N ASP A 51 4.23 11.86 5.69
CA ASP A 51 5.38 11.04 6.08
C ASP A 51 5.95 10.23 4.91
N ILE A 52 5.33 10.27 3.72
CA ILE A 52 5.87 9.67 2.49
C ILE A 52 7.01 10.54 1.97
N TYR A 53 8.21 9.97 1.86
CA TYR A 53 9.38 10.67 1.31
C TYR A 53 9.78 10.20 -0.09
N LEU A 54 9.30 9.02 -0.52
CA LEU A 54 9.53 8.49 -1.86
C LEU A 54 8.32 7.66 -2.30
N SER A 55 7.90 7.86 -3.53
CA SER A 55 6.88 7.03 -4.18
C SER A 55 7.19 6.81 -5.64
N PHE A 56 7.01 5.59 -6.13
CA PHE A 56 7.22 5.30 -7.55
C PHE A 56 6.34 4.13 -8.03
N PRO A 57 6.00 4.08 -9.32
CA PRO A 57 5.42 2.89 -9.92
C PRO A 57 6.51 1.82 -10.05
N TYR A 58 6.26 0.64 -9.50
CA TYR A 58 7.17 -0.50 -9.61
C TYR A 58 6.85 -1.35 -10.84
N GLN A 59 5.57 -1.60 -11.09
CA GLN A 59 5.13 -2.46 -12.18
C GLN A 59 3.81 -1.95 -12.75
N ILE A 60 3.70 -1.95 -14.09
CA ILE A 60 2.45 -1.73 -14.81
C ILE A 60 2.15 -3.00 -15.61
N GLY A 61 0.99 -3.59 -15.38
CA GLY A 61 0.48 -4.76 -16.10
C GLY A 61 -0.75 -4.41 -16.92
N ILE A 62 -0.81 -4.88 -18.15
CA ILE A 62 -2.02 -4.81 -18.99
C ILE A 62 -2.43 -6.24 -19.30
N MET A 63 -3.63 -6.61 -18.88
CA MET A 63 -4.20 -7.94 -19.08
C MET A 63 -5.31 -7.86 -20.11
N PHE A 64 -5.27 -8.79 -21.05
CA PHE A 64 -6.27 -8.98 -22.09
C PHE A 64 -6.94 -10.34 -21.84
N ASP A 65 -8.27 -10.36 -21.86
CA ASP A 65 -9.03 -11.61 -21.89
C ASP A 65 -9.65 -11.71 -23.29
N ASP A 66 -8.97 -12.47 -24.13
CA ASP A 66 -9.31 -12.69 -25.54
C ASP A 66 -10.26 -13.89 -25.70
N ALA A 67 -10.80 -14.45 -24.60
CA ALA A 67 -11.67 -15.62 -24.66
C ALA A 67 -13.01 -15.35 -25.37
N ASN A 68 -13.36 -14.08 -25.61
CA ASN A 68 -14.60 -13.70 -26.29
C ASN A 68 -14.33 -12.65 -27.39
N ASP A 69 -14.49 -13.07 -28.66
CA ASP A 69 -14.33 -12.21 -29.84
C ASP A 69 -15.24 -10.97 -29.84
N LYS A 70 -16.34 -10.99 -29.07
CA LYS A 70 -17.31 -9.89 -29.02
C LYS A 70 -17.05 -8.87 -27.91
N LEU A 71 -16.35 -9.27 -26.84
CA LEU A 71 -16.08 -8.41 -25.69
C LEU A 71 -14.65 -8.65 -25.19
N GLN A 72 -13.74 -7.83 -25.70
CA GLN A 72 -12.33 -7.86 -25.38
C GLN A 72 -12.13 -7.17 -24.03
N LYS A 73 -12.09 -7.95 -22.94
CA LYS A 73 -11.91 -7.34 -21.62
C LYS A 73 -10.46 -6.92 -21.43
N ARG A 74 -10.29 -5.75 -20.81
CA ARG A 74 -8.99 -5.14 -20.58
C ARG A 74 -8.88 -4.68 -19.15
N TRP A 75 -7.80 -5.04 -18.49
CA TRP A 75 -7.50 -4.53 -17.16
C TRP A 75 -6.11 -3.93 -17.14
N VAL A 76 -5.97 -2.85 -16.39
CA VAL A 76 -4.68 -2.25 -16.07
C VAL A 76 -4.45 -2.44 -14.58
N GLU A 77 -3.26 -2.95 -14.25
CA GLU A 77 -2.74 -3.02 -12.90
C GLU A 77 -1.53 -2.11 -12.75
N ILE A 78 -1.47 -1.34 -11.68
CA ILE A 78 -0.32 -0.49 -11.35
C ILE A 78 0.08 -0.81 -9.91
N THR A 79 1.24 -1.43 -9.74
CA THR A 79 1.86 -1.61 -8.43
C THR A 79 2.67 -0.36 -8.10
N MET A 80 2.24 0.36 -7.08
CA MET A 80 2.93 1.53 -6.54
C MET A 80 3.63 1.15 -5.23
N VAL A 81 4.84 1.67 -5.06
CA VAL A 81 5.65 1.49 -3.85
C VAL A 81 5.77 2.85 -3.15
N PHE A 82 5.51 2.88 -1.85
CA PHE A 82 5.65 4.05 -0.99
C PHE A 82 6.65 3.76 0.10
N HIS A 83 7.63 4.64 0.24
CA HIS A 83 8.51 4.64 1.39
C HIS A 83 8.02 5.70 2.38
N VAL A 84 7.74 5.24 3.60
CA VAL A 84 7.15 6.04 4.67
C VAL A 84 8.15 6.07 5.81
N MET A 85 8.45 7.26 6.32
CA MET A 85 9.19 7.42 7.57
C MET A 85 8.25 7.99 8.63
N ARG A 86 7.96 7.22 9.66
CA ARG A 86 7.11 7.69 10.75
C ARG A 86 7.68 8.88 11.47
N GLY A 87 6.85 9.92 11.64
CA GLY A 87 7.21 11.14 12.34
C GLY A 87 8.08 12.09 11.50
N LEU A 88 8.26 11.81 10.20
CA LEU A 88 9.02 12.65 9.29
C LEU A 88 8.44 14.07 9.24
N THR A 89 7.11 14.19 9.21
CA THR A 89 6.42 15.49 9.21
C THR A 89 6.75 16.27 10.47
N GLU A 90 6.66 15.63 11.64
CA GLU A 90 6.97 16.28 12.92
C GLU A 90 8.45 16.69 13.02
N MET A 91 9.37 15.88 12.48
CA MET A 91 10.79 16.23 12.41
C MET A 91 11.01 17.48 11.55
N ARG A 92 10.34 17.57 10.40
CA ARG A 92 10.38 18.77 9.53
C ARG A 92 9.85 20.00 10.26
N GLU A 93 8.74 19.87 10.98
CA GLU A 93 8.13 20.96 11.74
C GLU A 93 9.02 21.46 12.89
N ARG A 94 9.81 20.57 13.50
CA ARG A 94 10.82 20.93 14.52
C ARG A 94 12.10 21.53 13.93
N GLY A 95 12.22 21.59 12.60
CA GLY A 95 13.40 22.09 11.91
C GLY A 95 14.60 21.15 11.97
N GLU A 96 14.37 19.85 12.16
CA GLU A 96 15.44 18.85 12.15
C GLU A 96 16.01 18.65 10.73
N GLU A 97 17.33 18.57 10.63
CA GLU A 97 17.97 18.14 9.38
C GLU A 97 17.77 16.64 9.19
N ILE A 98 17.04 16.28 8.14
CA ILE A 98 16.75 14.89 7.80
C ILE A 98 17.81 14.41 6.80
N PRO A 99 18.65 13.41 7.17
CA PRO A 99 19.68 12.91 6.28
C PRO A 99 19.09 12.31 4.99
N TRP A 100 19.69 12.62 3.84
CA TRP A 100 19.25 12.03 2.56
C TRP A 100 19.32 10.50 2.54
N ASN A 101 20.27 9.91 3.27
CA ASN A 101 20.47 8.47 3.40
C ASN A 101 19.75 7.86 4.62
N MET A 102 18.78 8.56 5.22
CA MET A 102 18.08 8.13 6.44
C MET A 102 17.54 6.69 6.37
N GLY A 103 17.12 6.21 5.19
CA GLY A 103 16.64 4.84 5.01
C GLY A 103 17.68 3.73 5.29
N THR A 104 18.97 4.10 5.33
CA THR A 104 20.09 3.18 5.60
C THR A 104 20.63 3.30 7.02
N LEU A 105 20.29 4.37 7.74
CA LEU A 105 20.83 4.71 9.05
C LEU A 105 20.14 3.91 10.17
N PRO A 106 20.88 3.18 11.03
CA PRO A 106 20.32 2.29 12.06
C PRO A 106 19.25 2.94 12.95
N GLU A 107 19.45 4.20 13.34
CA GLU A 107 18.56 4.94 14.22
C GLU A 107 17.16 5.22 13.62
N TYR A 108 17.02 5.13 12.29
CA TYR A 108 15.77 5.32 11.57
C TYR A 108 15.18 4.02 11.02
N GLN A 109 15.92 2.91 11.01
CA GLN A 109 15.49 1.65 10.36
C GLN A 109 14.16 1.12 10.90
N ASP A 110 13.89 1.26 12.21
CA ASP A 110 12.63 0.84 12.82
C ASP A 110 11.43 1.74 12.47
N ARG A 111 11.70 2.92 11.89
CA ARG A 111 10.70 3.92 11.50
C ARG A 111 10.40 3.92 10.00
N VAL A 112 11.15 3.15 9.22
CA VAL A 112 11.01 3.10 7.75
C VAL A 112 10.15 1.91 7.34
N PHE A 113 9.03 2.23 6.68
CA PHE A 113 8.06 1.27 6.19
C PHE A 113 7.99 1.34 4.66
N ILE A 114 7.84 0.18 4.05
CA ILE A 114 7.51 0.03 2.64
C ILE A 114 6.06 -0.40 2.54
N CYS A 115 5.29 0.37 1.77
CA CYS A 115 3.87 0.12 1.56
C CYS A 115 3.62 -0.06 0.07
N ASN A 116 3.18 -1.25 -0.30
CA ASN A 116 2.90 -1.64 -1.67
C ASN A 116 1.39 -1.70 -1.87
N TYR A 117 0.92 -0.99 -2.90
CA TYR A 117 -0.47 -1.04 -3.31
C TYR A 117 -0.55 -1.34 -4.80
N ARG A 118 -1.28 -2.39 -5.15
CA ARG A 118 -1.63 -2.65 -6.54
C ARG A 118 -3.03 -2.14 -6.82
N PHE A 119 -3.09 -1.12 -7.66
CA PHE A 119 -4.32 -0.55 -8.18
C PHE A 119 -4.73 -1.32 -9.44
N LYS A 120 -5.99 -1.69 -9.54
CA LYS A 120 -6.58 -2.37 -10.68
C LYS A 120 -7.81 -1.61 -11.17
N LYS A 121 -7.95 -1.49 -12.48
CA LYS A 121 -9.15 -0.93 -13.12
C LYS A 121 -9.46 -1.66 -14.43
N GLU A 122 -10.75 -1.79 -14.72
CA GLU A 122 -11.24 -2.36 -15.96
C GLU A 122 -11.49 -1.27 -17.02
N PHE A 123 -10.93 -1.47 -18.21
CA PHE A 123 -10.99 -0.58 -19.37
C PHE A 123 -11.74 -1.23 -20.55
N THR A 124 -12.59 -2.21 -20.27
CA THR A 124 -13.46 -2.86 -21.25
C THR A 124 -14.42 -1.83 -21.86
N ALA A 125 -14.57 -1.86 -23.19
CA ALA A 125 -15.43 -0.91 -23.89
C ALA A 125 -16.89 -1.00 -23.43
N GLY A 126 -17.52 0.14 -23.16
CA GLY A 126 -18.92 0.21 -22.68
C GLY A 126 -19.10 -0.04 -21.19
N GLN A 127 -18.02 -0.30 -20.44
CA GLN A 127 -18.07 -0.48 -18.99
C GLN A 127 -17.39 0.69 -18.27
N GLN A 128 -18.07 1.21 -17.24
CA GLN A 128 -17.44 2.13 -16.30
C GLN A 128 -17.00 1.34 -15.07
N SER A 129 -15.76 1.59 -14.64
CA SER A 129 -15.22 1.03 -13.41
C SER A 129 -14.32 2.05 -12.72
N ASP A 130 -14.22 1.95 -11.40
CA ASP A 130 -13.31 2.73 -10.59
C ASP A 130 -12.02 1.97 -10.31
N TRP A 131 -10.99 2.71 -9.86
CA TRP A 131 -9.77 2.10 -9.37
C TRP A 131 -10.04 1.40 -8.04
N THR A 132 -9.66 0.14 -7.95
CA THR A 132 -9.70 -0.64 -6.71
C THR A 132 -8.31 -1.15 -6.39
N ILE A 133 -8.06 -1.52 -5.14
CA ILE A 133 -6.80 -2.14 -4.72
C ILE A 133 -7.00 -3.65 -4.67
N ASN A 134 -6.19 -4.41 -5.39
CA ASN A 134 -6.22 -5.88 -5.32
C ASN A 134 -5.01 -6.47 -4.58
N VAL A 135 -4.04 -5.65 -4.18
CA VAL A 135 -2.94 -6.04 -3.29
C VAL A 135 -2.62 -4.87 -2.37
N ALA A 136 -2.57 -5.11 -1.06
CA ALA A 136 -2.02 -4.17 -0.09
C ALA A 136 -1.03 -4.91 0.81
N ASN A 137 0.21 -4.42 0.92
CA ASN A 137 1.24 -5.04 1.74
C ASN A 137 2.11 -3.99 2.40
N HIS A 138 2.24 -4.05 3.73
CA HIS A 138 3.09 -3.16 4.52
C HIS A 138 4.12 -3.98 5.30
N PHE A 139 5.37 -3.56 5.24
CA PHE A 139 6.46 -4.19 6.01
C PHE A 139 7.52 -3.15 6.38
N ARG A 140 8.33 -3.44 7.40
CA ARG A 140 9.47 -2.59 7.72
C ARG A 140 10.61 -2.90 6.77
N ALA A 141 11.35 -1.88 6.35
CA ALA A 141 12.49 -2.09 5.46
C ALA A 141 13.54 -3.03 6.08
N ILE A 142 13.71 -3.00 7.40
CA ILE A 142 14.66 -3.86 8.13
C ILE A 142 14.29 -5.35 8.08
N ASP A 143 13.01 -5.69 7.98
CA ASP A 143 12.57 -7.08 7.93
C ASP A 143 13.09 -7.75 6.64
N LEU A 144 13.07 -7.04 5.51
CA LEU A 144 13.62 -7.50 4.24
C LEU A 144 15.15 -7.67 4.27
N ILE A 145 15.85 -6.73 4.92
CA ILE A 145 17.32 -6.78 5.07
C ILE A 145 17.73 -8.02 5.89
N ASN A 146 16.97 -8.34 6.92
CA ASN A 146 17.23 -9.48 7.79
C ASN A 146 16.92 -10.82 7.12
N GLU A 147 15.93 -10.88 6.24
CA GLU A 147 15.61 -12.08 5.45
C GLU A 147 16.66 -12.40 4.36
N SER A 148 17.46 -11.40 3.97
CA SER A 148 18.48 -11.52 2.92
C SER A 148 19.87 -11.95 3.44
N LYS A 149 19.99 -12.24 4.74
CA LYS A 149 21.22 -12.70 5.42
C LYS A 149 21.10 -14.17 5.82
#